data_AF-A0A7G2EP15-F1
#
_entry.id   AF-A0A7G2EP15-F1
#
_cell.length_a   1.000
_cell.length_b   1.000
_cell.length_c   1.000
_cell.angle_alpha   90.00
_cell.angle_beta   90.00
_cell.angle_gamma   90.00
#
_symmetry.space_group_name_H-M   'P 1'
#
loop_
_entity.id
_entity.type
_entity.pdbx_description
1 polymer ?
#
loop_
_entity_poly.entity_id
_entity_poly.type
_entity_poly.pdbx_seq_one_letter_code
_entity_poly.pdbx_strand_id
1 'polypeptide(L)' 'MSRNQGREDDNIETIKKRFKVFVESTLPIISYYQSKGKLRKINAAKSSEEVFEAVRVLFASET' A
#
# COMPACT_ATOMS: atom_id res chain seq x y z
N MET A 1 23.12 21.39 -5.73
CA MET A 1 21.74 21.22 -5.23
C MET A 1 20.83 20.85 -6.39
N SER A 2 20.56 19.56 -6.60
CA SER A 2 19.46 19.07 -7.43
C SER A 2 19.14 17.63 -7.02
N ARG A 3 18.09 17.44 -6.22
CA ARG A 3 17.49 16.14 -5.87
C ARG A 3 16.25 15.84 -6.72
N ASN A 4 16.03 16.61 -7.79
CA ASN A 4 14.83 16.61 -8.63
C ASN A 4 15.06 16.00 -10.02
N GLN A 5 15.97 15.03 -10.14
CA GLN A 5 15.97 14.16 -11.32
C GLN A 5 15.29 12.87 -10.87
N GLY A 6 14.06 12.66 -11.36
CA GLY A 6 13.17 11.55 -10.99
C GLY A 6 13.88 10.21 -11.05
N ARG A 7 13.36 9.21 -10.34
CA ARG A 7 14.01 7.91 -10.30
C ARG A 7 13.99 7.31 -11.71
N GLU A 8 15.08 6.68 -12.12
CA GLU A 8 15.20 6.07 -13.46
C GLU A 8 14.12 4.99 -13.71
N ASP A 9 13.59 4.39 -12.64
CA ASP A 9 12.56 3.37 -12.65
C ASP A 9 11.12 3.92 -12.62
N ASP A 10 10.94 5.25 -12.61
CA ASP A 10 9.63 5.91 -12.74
C ASP A 10 9.23 6.04 -14.22
N ASN A 11 9.25 4.92 -14.95
CA ASN A 11 8.87 4.83 -16.35
C ASN A 11 7.72 3.83 -16.58
N ILE A 12 6.98 4.00 -17.69
CA ILE A 12 5.75 3.24 -17.97
C ILE A 12 6.00 1.72 -17.97
N GLU A 13 7.12 1.28 -18.55
CA GLU A 13 7.46 -0.14 -18.63
C GLU A 13 7.69 -0.73 -17.23
N THR A 14 8.46 -0.03 -16.40
CA THR A 14 8.77 -0.47 -15.03
C THR A 14 7.53 -0.45 -14.14
N ILE A 15 6.67 0.57 -14.27
CA ILE A 15 5.40 0.65 -13.55
C ILE A 15 4.48 -0.53 -13.89
N LYS A 16 4.34 -0.87 -15.18
CA LYS A 16 3.52 -2.03 -15.61
C LYS A 16 4.07 -3.34 -15.04
N LYS A 17 5.39 -3.54 -15.10
CA LYS A 17 6.04 -4.73 -14.55
C LYS A 17 5.84 -4.84 -13.03
N ARG A 18 6.02 -3.73 -12.30
CA ARG A 18 5.80 -3.66 -10.84
C ARG A 18 4.36 -3.96 -10.47
N PHE A 19 3.40 -3.40 -11.19
CA PHE A 19 1.98 -3.65 -10.93
C PHE A 19 1.61 -5.12 -11.14
N LYS A 20 2.09 -5.74 -12.24
CA LYS A 20 1.88 -7.17 -12.49
C LYS A 20 2.43 -8.04 -11.35
N VAL A 21 3.70 -7.83 -10.97
CA VAL A 21 4.35 -8.59 -9.90
C VAL A 21 3.62 -8.40 -8.56
N PHE A 22 3.20 -7.17 -8.26
CA PHE A 22 2.41 -6.87 -7.06
C PHE A 22 1.10 -7.66 -7.03
N VAL A 23 0.33 -7.67 -8.13
CA VAL A 23 -0.92 -8.43 -8.19
C VAL A 23 -0.67 -9.93 -8.00
N GLU A 24 0.29 -10.50 -8.73
CA GLU A 24 0.60 -11.94 -8.66
C GLU A 24 1.11 -12.37 -7.29
N SER A 25 1.94 -11.55 -6.63
CA SER A 25 2.61 -11.92 -5.38
C SER A 25 1.84 -11.49 -4.12
N THR A 26 1.12 -10.37 -4.17
CA THR A 26 0.49 -9.78 -2.98
C THR A 26 -0.96 -10.25 -2.78
N LEU A 27 -1.72 -10.55 -3.84
CA LEU A 27 -3.10 -11.04 -3.66
C LEU A 27 -3.20 -12.33 -2.82
N PRO A 28 -2.32 -13.35 -2.98
CA PRO A 28 -2.33 -14.53 -2.11
C PRO A 28 -2.10 -14.19 -0.63
N ILE A 29 -1.27 -13.18 -0.35
CA ILE A 29 -0.95 -12.71 1.00
C ILE A 29 -2.19 -12.06 1.64
N ILE A 30 -2.95 -11.27 0.87
CA ILE A 30 -4.21 -10.68 1.33
C ILE A 30 -5.18 -11.77 1.78
N SER A 31 -5.39 -12.80 0.94
CA SER A 31 -6.25 -13.94 1.27
C SER A 31 -5.80 -14.66 2.54
N TYR A 32 -4.48 -14.84 2.71
CA TYR A 32 -3.90 -15.47 3.90
C TYR A 32 -4.18 -14.67 5.20
N TYR A 33 -4.00 -13.35 5.21
CA TYR A 33 -4.29 -12.55 6.39
C TYR A 33 -5.79 -12.33 6.62
N GLN A 34 -6.58 -12.34 5.56
CA GLN A 34 -8.05 -12.30 5.66
C GLN A 34 -8.58 -13.55 6.36
N SER A 35 -8.13 -14.75 5.97
CA SER A 35 -8.56 -16.00 6.60
C SER A 35 -8.19 -16.11 8.08
N LYS A 36 -7.17 -15.34 8.51
CA LYS A 36 -6.73 -15.23 9.91
C LYS A 36 -7.41 -14.10 10.70
N GLY A 37 -8.32 -13.35 10.09
CA GLY A 37 -8.97 -12.20 10.72
C GLY A 37 -8.04 -11.01 11.00
N LYS A 38 -6.83 -11.01 10.43
CA LYS A 38 -5.78 -10.00 10.68
C LYS A 38 -5.74 -8.90 9.62
N LEU A 39 -6.44 -9.06 8.50
CA LEU A 39 -6.50 -8.03 7.46
C LEU A 39 -7.35 -6.83 7.92
N ARG A 40 -6.84 -5.62 7.70
CA ARG A 40 -7.59 -4.35 7.76
C ARG A 40 -7.40 -3.62 6.43
N LYS A 41 -8.47 -3.04 5.88
CA LYS A 41 -8.45 -2.33 4.59
C LYS A 41 -8.64 -0.84 4.81
N ILE A 42 -7.85 -0.02 4.12
CA ILE A 42 -7.88 1.44 4.21
C ILE A 42 -7.89 2.01 2.79
N ASN A 43 -8.67 3.07 2.56
CA ASN A 43 -8.69 3.77 1.28
C ASN A 43 -7.54 4.79 1.21
N ALA A 44 -6.52 4.48 0.41
CA ALA A 44 -5.33 5.33 0.22
C ALA A 44 -5.51 6.46 -0.81
N ALA A 45 -6.69 6.60 -1.44
CA ALA A 45 -6.96 7.69 -2.39
C ALA A 45 -7.36 9.02 -1.71
N LYS A 46 -7.42 9.05 -0.38
CA LYS A 46 -7.75 10.21 0.45
C LYS A 46 -6.52 11.07 0.75
N SER A 47 -6.68 12.18 1.47
CA SER A 47 -5.53 12.97 1.94
C SER A 47 -4.64 12.16 2.91
N SER A 48 -3.38 12.57 3.06
CA SER A 48 -2.44 11.95 4.01
C SER A 48 -2.99 11.91 5.43
N GLU A 49 -3.64 12.98 5.86
CA GLU A 49 -4.21 13.13 7.20
C GLU A 49 -5.38 12.16 7.41
N GLU A 50 -6.26 12.04 6.42
CA GLU A 50 -7.38 11.11 6.48
C GLU A 50 -6.92 9.64 6.50
N VAL A 51 -5.90 9.30 5.69
CA VAL A 51 -5.33 7.95 5.66
C VAL A 51 -4.67 7.64 6.99
N PHE A 52 -3.90 8.57 7.55
CA PHE A 52 -3.25 8.39 8.84
C PHE A 52 -4.26 8.17 9.96
N GLU A 53 -5.32 8.97 10.02
CA GLU A 53 -6.35 8.83 11.04
C GLU A 53 -7.08 7.47 10.93
N ALA A 54 -7.37 7.02 9.70
CA ALA A 54 -7.95 5.70 9.47
C ALA A 54 -7.04 4.56 9.96
N VAL A 55 -5.71 4.70 9.82
CA VAL A 55 -4.74 3.76 10.42
C VAL A 55 -4.79 3.85 11.94
N ARG A 56 -4.72 5.05 12.52
CA ARG A 56 -4.64 5.28 13.97
C ARG A 56 -5.81 4.64 14.71
N VAL A 57 -7.04 4.80 14.22
CA VAL A 57 -8.25 4.24 14.83
C VAL A 57 -8.21 2.71 14.92
N LEU A 58 -7.62 2.03 13.92
CA LEU A 58 -7.52 0.56 13.92
C LEU A 58 -6.62 0.00 15.03
N PHE A 59 -5.65 0.78 15.49
CA PHE A 59 -4.69 0.37 16.52
C PHE A 59 -4.95 1.02 17.89
N ALA A 60 -5.95 1.91 17.99
CA ALA A 60 -6.25 2.62 19.23
C ALA A 60 -6.89 1.74 20.32
N SER A 61 -7.38 0.54 19.97
CA SER A 61 -8.08 -0.38 20.87
C SER A 61 -7.28 -1.61 21.29
N GLU A 62 -5.98 -1.67 21.03
CA GLU A 62 -5.08 -2.67 21.61
C GLU A 62 -4.59 -2.16 22.99
N THR A 63 -5.43 -2.31 24.02
CA THR A 63 -5.06 -2.24 25.43
C THR A 63 -5.44 -3.55 26.10
#